data_AF-A0A9P5JWF4-F1
#
_entry.id   AF-A0A9P5JWF4-F1
#
_cell.length_a   1.000
_cell.length_b   1.000
_cell.length_c   1.000
_cell.angle_alpha   90.00
_cell.angle_beta   90.00
_cell.angle_gamma   90.00
#
_symmetry.space_group_name_H-M   'P 1'
#
loop_
_entity.id
_entity.type
_entity.pdbx_description
1 polymer ?
#
loop_
_entity_poly.entity_id
_entity_poly.type
_entity_poly.pdbx_seq_one_letter_code
_entity_poly.pdbx_strand_id
1 'polypeptide(L)'
;IYSTNPAAIQAITNLRPHPGQSFSRDFCNTPTQILFVCRSQITLEWCPSESSITGIKRCTDLARSHATAPWPPNHREPNTIATQKQESKELAISAWQARWHNADQRSQAYLALPSPPTGKLPPVISSAAGSSRTALVTLIRLITGHAFVGSYTARFHPRKATHCPDCGVNLQTVAHIIQHC
;
A
#
# COMPACT_ATOMS: atom_id res chain seq x y z
N ILE A 1 11.95 19.79 21.33
CA ILE A 1 10.62 19.21 21.57
C ILE A 1 10.81 17.98 22.43
N TYR A 2 10.10 17.90 23.55
CA TYR A 2 10.19 16.77 24.48
C TYR A 2 8.99 15.85 24.35
N SER A 3 9.22 14.53 24.40
CA SER A 3 8.15 13.54 24.46
C SER A 3 8.47 12.50 25.53
N THR A 4 7.45 12.09 26.28
CA THR A 4 7.55 11.00 27.25
C THR A 4 7.48 9.62 26.59
N ASN A 5 7.05 9.57 25.33
CA ASN A 5 6.93 8.34 24.56
C ASN A 5 8.12 8.18 23.61
N PRO A 6 9.07 7.26 23.89
CA PRO A 6 10.23 7.04 23.02
C PRO A 6 9.84 6.42 21.68
N ALA A 7 8.77 5.61 21.63
CA ALA A 7 8.27 5.03 20.39
C ALA A 7 7.72 6.10 19.45
N ALA A 8 7.10 7.16 19.97
CA ALA A 8 6.63 8.29 19.18
C ALA A 8 7.80 9.05 18.52
N ILE A 9 8.91 9.25 19.23
CA ILE A 9 10.11 9.91 18.69
C ILE A 9 10.73 9.08 17.56
N GLN A 10 10.80 7.75 17.74
CA GLN A 10 11.31 6.85 16.70
C GLN A 10 10.37 6.78 15.49
N ALA A 11 9.06 6.74 15.73
CA ALA A 11 8.08 6.66 14.64
C ALA A 11 8.01 7.95 13.82
N ILE A 12 8.03 9.13 14.47
CA ILE A 12 7.85 10.41 13.79
C ILE A 12 9.01 10.76 12.84
N THR A 13 10.19 10.18 13.09
CA THR A 13 11.39 10.35 12.25
C THR A 13 11.51 9.27 11.16
N ASN A 14 10.68 8.23 11.21
CA ASN A 14 10.69 7.14 10.23
C ASN A 14 9.70 7.45 9.10
N LEU A 15 10.19 7.56 7.86
CA LEU A 15 9.35 7.76 6.69
C LEU A 15 8.99 6.46 5.95
N ARG A 16 9.45 5.30 6.44
CA ARG A 16 9.10 3.99 5.86
C ARG A 16 7.64 3.62 6.18
N PRO A 17 7.03 2.63 5.49
CA PRO A 17 5.68 2.19 5.82
C PRO A 17 5.56 1.68 7.27
N HIS A 18 4.70 2.30 8.07
CA HIS A 18 4.35 1.88 9.44
C HIS A 18 2.98 2.47 9.86
N PRO A 19 2.35 1.98 10.94
CA PRO A 19 1.14 2.61 11.49
C PRO A 19 1.38 4.07 11.86
N GLY A 20 0.52 4.98 11.37
CA GLY A 20 0.67 6.42 11.63
C GLY A 20 1.73 7.13 10.77
N GLN A 21 2.25 6.51 9.70
CA GLN A 21 3.21 7.13 8.78
C GLN A 21 2.74 8.49 8.22
N SER A 22 1.42 8.68 8.05
CA SER A 22 0.85 9.99 7.65
C SER A 22 1.26 11.10 8.62
N PHE A 23 1.20 10.84 9.93
CA PHE A 23 1.62 11.80 10.95
C PHE A 23 3.13 12.08 10.88
N SER A 24 3.95 11.07 10.62
CA SER A 24 5.40 11.26 10.40
C SER A 24 5.67 12.13 9.17
N ARG A 25 4.96 11.89 8.06
CA ARG A 25 5.09 12.70 6.84
C ARG A 25 4.64 14.14 7.08
N ASP A 26 3.49 14.35 7.71
CA ASP A 26 2.97 15.68 8.01
C ASP A 26 3.92 16.43 8.96
N PHE A 27 4.42 15.75 9.99
CA PHE A 27 5.40 16.31 10.92
C PHE A 27 6.75 16.60 10.26
N CYS A 28 7.21 15.86 9.25
CA CYS A 28 8.44 16.22 8.54
C CYS A 28 8.20 17.33 7.50
N ASN A 29 7.02 17.37 6.87
CA ASN A 29 6.70 18.35 5.84
C ASN A 29 6.39 19.73 6.41
N THR A 30 5.65 19.81 7.53
CA THR A 30 5.19 21.07 8.13
C THR A 30 6.34 21.96 8.62
N PRO A 31 7.33 21.44 9.38
CA PRO A 31 8.50 22.20 9.82
C PRO A 31 9.42 22.56 8.66
N THR A 32 9.43 21.81 7.55
CA THR A 32 10.24 22.19 6.38
C THR A 32 9.82 23.57 5.85
N GLN A 33 8.55 23.95 5.97
CA GLN A 33 8.07 25.28 5.60
C GLN A 33 8.45 26.37 6.62
N ILE A 34 8.45 26.06 7.91
CA ILE A 34 8.70 27.03 8.99
C ILE A 34 10.22 27.20 9.25
N LEU A 35 10.98 26.10 9.24
CA LEU A 35 12.42 26.10 9.51
C LEU A 35 13.24 26.67 8.36
N PHE A 36 12.75 26.56 7.13
CA PHE A 36 13.38 27.20 5.97
C PHE A 36 13.38 28.73 6.10
N VAL A 37 12.33 29.30 6.69
CA VAL A 37 12.20 30.76 6.92
C VAL A 37 13.01 31.21 8.13
N CYS A 38 13.00 30.44 9.23
CA CYS A 38 13.59 30.87 10.50
C CYS A 38 15.03 30.37 10.76
N ARG A 39 15.64 29.59 9.84
CA ARG A 39 16.98 28.96 10.00
C ARG A 39 17.21 28.32 11.38
N SER A 40 16.16 27.75 11.95
CA SER A 40 16.18 27.20 13.30
C SER A 40 16.40 25.70 13.26
N GLN A 41 17.00 25.13 14.32
CA GLN A 41 17.15 23.69 14.50
C GLN A 41 16.11 23.19 15.49
N ILE A 42 15.40 22.11 15.16
CA ILE A 42 14.52 21.40 16.09
C ILE A 42 15.24 20.16 16.59
N THR A 43 15.41 20.04 17.91
CA THR A 43 15.80 18.77 18.55
C THR A 43 14.56 18.03 19.05
N LEU A 44 14.56 16.71 18.89
CA LEU A 44 13.54 15.82 19.46
C LEU A 44 14.22 15.00 20.56
N GLU A 45 13.75 15.16 21.80
CA GLU A 45 14.37 14.55 22.96
C GLU A 45 13.34 13.77 23.76
N TRP A 46 13.75 12.58 24.21
CA TRP A 46 12.97 11.82 25.15
C TRP A 46 13.13 12.42 26.55
N CYS A 47 12.03 12.50 27.30
CA CYS A 47 12.02 12.96 28.67
C CYS A 47 11.23 11.97 29.53
N PRO A 48 11.69 11.61 30.74
CA PRO A 48 10.94 10.73 31.63
C PRO A 48 9.56 11.30 31.96
N SER A 49 8.57 10.42 32.13
CA SER A 49 7.19 10.80 32.48
C SER A 49 7.07 11.13 33.97
N GLU A 50 7.84 12.11 34.43
CA GLU A 50 7.84 12.52 35.83
C GLU A 50 6.89 13.70 36.04
N SER A 51 6.00 13.60 37.03
CA SER A 51 4.98 14.62 37.32
C SER A 51 5.56 15.93 37.90
N SER A 52 6.83 15.91 38.28
CA SER A 52 7.59 17.06 38.80
C SER A 52 7.94 18.08 37.70
N ILE A 53 7.98 17.67 36.44
CA ILE A 53 8.26 18.57 35.32
C ILE A 53 6.97 19.29 34.92
N THR A 54 6.84 20.56 35.32
CA THR A 54 5.63 21.37 35.11
C THR A 54 5.17 21.41 33.65
N GLY A 55 6.11 21.48 32.70
CA GLY A 55 5.82 21.48 31.27
C GLY A 55 5.16 20.19 30.79
N ILE A 56 5.70 19.03 31.21
CA ILE A 56 5.17 17.71 30.86
C ILE A 56 3.79 17.50 31.49
N LYS A 57 3.62 17.91 32.74
CA LYS A 57 2.31 17.87 33.43
C LYS A 57 1.27 18.68 32.65
N ARG A 58 1.60 19.93 32.28
CA ARG A 58 0.72 20.78 31.48
C ARG A 58 0.37 20.16 30.13
N CYS A 59 1.35 19.61 29.40
CA CYS A 59 1.11 18.94 28.13
C CYS A 59 0.19 17.72 28.29
N THR A 60 0.38 16.94 29.35
CA THR A 60 -0.44 15.76 29.64
C THR A 60 -1.87 16.14 29.98
N ASP A 61 -2.06 17.18 30.79
CA ASP A 61 -3.38 17.67 31.18
C ASP A 61 -4.15 18.25 29.98
N LEU A 62 -3.45 18.99 29.10
CA LEU A 62 -4.00 19.45 27.82
C LEU A 62 -4.36 18.29 26.89
N ALA A 63 -3.47 17.31 26.72
CA ALA A 63 -3.76 16.15 25.90
C ALA A 63 -4.99 15.38 26.41
N ARG A 64 -5.13 15.25 27.74
CA ARG A 64 -6.29 14.60 28.37
C ARG A 64 -7.57 15.40 28.14
N SER A 65 -7.55 16.72 28.31
CA SER A 65 -8.74 17.55 28.08
C SER A 65 -9.19 17.51 26.62
N HIS A 66 -8.26 17.50 25.68
CA HIS A 66 -8.56 17.35 24.26
C HIS A 66 -9.04 15.94 23.89
N ALA A 67 -8.50 14.89 24.52
CA ALA A 67 -8.96 13.52 24.28
C ALA A 67 -10.42 13.29 24.76
N THR A 68 -10.87 14.06 25.75
CA THR A 68 -12.26 14.04 26.23
C THR A 68 -13.19 14.98 25.47
N ALA A 69 -12.65 15.87 24.62
CA ALA A 69 -13.46 16.78 23.84
C ALA A 69 -14.14 16.05 22.68
N PRO A 70 -15.37 16.46 22.29
CA PRO A 70 -15.98 15.97 21.05
C PRO A 70 -15.05 16.23 19.87
N TRP A 71 -15.00 15.26 18.95
CA TRP A 71 -14.27 15.46 17.70
C TRP A 71 -14.81 16.68 16.94
N PRO A 72 -13.95 17.47 16.27
CA PRO A 72 -14.43 18.56 15.43
C PRO A 72 -15.34 18.02 14.32
N PRO A 73 -16.28 18.83 13.79
CA PRO A 73 -17.28 18.38 12.80
C PRO A 73 -16.68 17.72 11.55
N ASN A 74 -15.42 18.05 11.23
CA ASN A 74 -14.69 17.54 10.07
C ASN A 74 -13.61 16.50 10.45
N HIS A 75 -13.63 15.96 11.67
CA HIS A 75 -12.70 14.91 12.05
C HIS A 75 -12.99 13.66 11.22
N ARG A 76 -12.04 13.27 10.38
CA ARG A 76 -12.00 11.92 9.83
C ARG A 76 -11.27 11.06 10.83
N GLU A 77 -11.89 9.98 11.28
CA GLU A 77 -11.22 8.99 12.13
C GLU A 77 -9.84 8.66 11.54
N PRO A 78 -8.80 8.49 12.36
CA PRO A 78 -7.49 8.12 11.88
C PRO A 78 -7.61 6.83 11.06
N ASN A 79 -7.37 6.97 9.75
CA ASN A 79 -7.47 5.92 8.75
C ASN A 79 -6.61 4.73 9.18
N THR A 80 -7.21 3.75 9.85
CA THR A 80 -6.50 2.53 10.23
C THR A 80 -5.97 1.87 8.96
N ILE A 81 -4.88 1.10 9.07
CA ILE A 81 -4.36 0.35 7.90
C ILE A 81 -5.48 -0.52 7.28
N ALA A 82 -6.40 -1.03 8.09
CA ALA A 82 -7.55 -1.79 7.61
C ALA A 82 -8.50 -0.92 6.78
N THR A 83 -8.87 0.27 7.27
CA THR A 83 -9.71 1.24 6.55
C THR A 83 -9.05 1.64 5.23
N GLN A 84 -7.76 1.98 5.24
CA GLN A 84 -7.03 2.36 4.01
C GLN A 84 -6.99 1.22 2.99
N LYS A 85 -6.77 -0.01 3.44
CA LYS A 85 -6.78 -1.19 2.57
C LYS A 85 -8.16 -1.42 1.97
N GLN A 86 -9.22 -1.25 2.76
CA GLN A 86 -10.59 -1.42 2.31
C GLN A 86 -10.97 -0.35 1.27
N GLU A 87 -10.71 0.93 1.56
CA GLU A 87 -10.94 2.03 0.61
C GLU A 87 -10.16 1.83 -0.68
N SER A 88 -8.88 1.46 -0.59
CA SER A 88 -8.04 1.19 -1.76
C SER A 88 -8.59 0.03 -2.60
N LYS A 89 -9.09 -1.02 -1.94
CA LYS A 89 -9.72 -2.17 -2.60
C LYS A 89 -11.01 -1.76 -3.31
N GLU A 90 -11.87 -0.98 -2.65
CA GLU A 90 -13.13 -0.49 -3.22
C GLU A 90 -12.89 0.41 -4.43
N LEU A 91 -11.93 1.34 -4.34
CA LEU A 91 -11.51 2.18 -5.46
C LEU A 91 -10.99 1.36 -6.63
N ALA A 92 -10.16 0.35 -6.38
CA ALA A 92 -9.64 -0.53 -7.42
C ALA A 92 -10.75 -1.36 -8.10
N ILE A 93 -11.70 -1.89 -7.32
CA ILE A 93 -12.85 -2.64 -7.85
C ILE A 93 -13.74 -1.72 -8.68
N SER A 94 -14.07 -0.52 -8.18
CA SER A 94 -14.89 0.45 -8.89
C SER A 94 -14.25 0.87 -10.22
N ALA A 95 -12.95 1.19 -10.21
CA ALA A 95 -12.21 1.53 -11.43
C ALA A 95 -12.18 0.36 -12.42
N TRP A 96 -12.07 -0.88 -11.93
CA TRP A 96 -12.11 -2.05 -12.80
C TRP A 96 -13.51 -2.31 -13.37
N GLN A 97 -14.57 -2.16 -12.58
CA GLN A 97 -15.96 -2.24 -13.05
C GLN A 97 -16.24 -1.19 -14.13
N ALA A 98 -15.79 0.06 -13.92
CA ALA A 98 -15.93 1.10 -14.93
C ALA A 98 -15.25 0.72 -16.25
N ARG A 99 -14.03 0.17 -16.20
CA ARG A 99 -13.34 -0.33 -17.41
C ARG A 99 -14.08 -1.49 -18.06
N TRP A 100 -14.62 -2.42 -17.26
CA TRP A 100 -15.39 -3.57 -17.75
C TRP A 100 -16.65 -3.11 -18.50
N HIS A 101 -17.39 -2.13 -17.96
CA HIS A 101 -18.58 -1.59 -18.62
C HIS A 101 -18.27 -0.86 -19.94
N ASN A 102 -17.08 -0.28 -20.07
CA ASN A 102 -16.64 0.43 -21.29
C ASN A 102 -15.88 -0.46 -22.29
N ALA A 103 -15.63 -1.74 -21.97
CA ALA A 103 -14.90 -2.66 -22.84
C ALA A 103 -15.82 -3.24 -23.94
N ASP A 104 -15.23 -3.63 -25.07
CA ASP A 104 -15.95 -4.31 -26.14
C ASP A 104 -16.46 -5.69 -25.66
N GLN A 105 -17.79 -5.80 -25.57
CA GLN A 105 -18.50 -6.99 -25.12
C GLN A 105 -18.49 -8.13 -26.14
N ARG A 106 -17.92 -7.92 -27.34
CA ARG A 106 -17.80 -8.95 -28.39
C ARG A 106 -16.53 -9.79 -28.28
N SER A 107 -15.63 -9.45 -27.36
CA SER A 107 -14.39 -10.20 -27.17
C SER A 107 -14.63 -11.59 -26.54
N GLN A 108 -13.79 -12.56 -26.89
CA GLN A 108 -13.79 -13.89 -26.24
C GLN A 108 -13.58 -13.79 -24.72
N ALA A 109 -12.85 -12.77 -24.26
CA ALA A 109 -12.66 -12.50 -22.84
C ALA A 109 -13.98 -12.14 -22.13
N TYR A 110 -14.90 -11.44 -22.80
CA TYR A 110 -16.22 -11.11 -22.25
C TYR A 110 -17.08 -12.37 -22.07
N LEU A 111 -17.04 -13.31 -23.02
CA LEU A 111 -17.74 -14.59 -22.90
C LEU A 111 -17.25 -15.42 -21.70
N ALA A 112 -15.94 -15.37 -21.41
CA ALA A 112 -15.36 -16.05 -20.26
C ALA A 112 -15.60 -15.31 -18.93
N LEU A 113 -15.81 -13.99 -18.96
CA LEU A 113 -15.96 -13.12 -17.79
C LEU A 113 -17.21 -12.23 -17.94
N PRO A 114 -18.42 -12.82 -17.93
CA PRO A 114 -19.66 -12.12 -18.31
C PRO A 114 -20.21 -11.20 -17.22
N SER A 115 -19.64 -11.25 -16.01
CA SER A 115 -20.06 -10.42 -14.89
C SER A 115 -19.01 -9.36 -14.57
N PRO A 116 -19.43 -8.17 -14.09
CA PRO A 116 -18.52 -7.17 -13.58
C PRO A 116 -17.61 -7.73 -12.47
N PRO A 117 -16.37 -7.25 -12.37
CA PRO A 117 -15.45 -7.68 -11.34
C PRO A 117 -15.94 -7.30 -9.94
N THR A 118 -15.82 -8.23 -9.00
CA THR A 118 -16.25 -8.06 -7.59
C THR A 118 -15.07 -8.10 -6.61
N GLY A 119 -13.84 -8.19 -7.13
CA GLY A 119 -12.64 -8.46 -6.34
C GLY A 119 -12.51 -9.93 -5.89
N LYS A 120 -13.46 -10.80 -6.27
CA LYS A 120 -13.34 -12.26 -6.15
C LYS A 120 -12.83 -12.86 -7.46
N LEU A 121 -12.25 -14.05 -7.37
CA LEU A 121 -11.84 -14.80 -8.55
C LEU A 121 -13.08 -15.28 -9.34
N PRO A 122 -13.14 -15.01 -10.65
CA PRO A 122 -14.16 -15.57 -11.53
C PRO A 122 -14.17 -17.11 -11.51
N PRO A 123 -15.35 -17.76 -11.61
CA PRO A 123 -15.47 -19.21 -11.62
C PRO A 123 -14.59 -19.89 -12.66
N VAL A 124 -14.47 -19.31 -13.87
CA VAL A 124 -13.63 -19.84 -14.95
C VAL A 124 -12.16 -20.02 -14.54
N ILE A 125 -11.62 -19.11 -13.72
CA ILE A 125 -10.23 -19.18 -13.24
C ILE A 125 -10.10 -20.26 -12.17
N SER A 126 -11.05 -20.38 -11.25
CA SER A 126 -11.04 -21.47 -10.27
C SER A 126 -11.23 -22.84 -10.91
N SER A 127 -12.09 -22.95 -11.92
CA SER A 127 -12.32 -24.20 -12.65
C SER A 127 -11.09 -24.62 -13.45
N ALA A 128 -10.40 -23.69 -14.11
CA ALA A 128 -9.18 -23.96 -14.86
C ALA A 128 -8.03 -24.46 -13.95
N ALA A 129 -7.99 -24.02 -12.69
CA ALA A 129 -7.01 -24.50 -11.71
C ALA A 129 -7.43 -25.82 -11.02
N GLY A 130 -8.67 -26.27 -11.21
CA GLY A 130 -9.25 -27.38 -10.46
C GLY A 130 -9.18 -27.16 -8.94
N SER A 131 -8.87 -28.22 -8.20
CA SER A 131 -8.64 -28.15 -6.75
C SER A 131 -7.20 -27.79 -6.35
N SER A 132 -6.31 -27.52 -7.33
CA SER A 132 -4.90 -27.25 -7.06
C SER A 132 -4.66 -25.78 -6.73
N ARG A 133 -4.39 -25.51 -5.44
CA ARG A 133 -3.97 -24.18 -4.99
C ARG A 133 -2.72 -23.68 -5.72
N THR A 134 -1.78 -24.58 -6.01
CA THR A 134 -0.55 -24.23 -6.74
C THR A 134 -0.87 -23.80 -8.17
N ALA A 135 -1.72 -24.54 -8.88
CA ALA A 135 -2.14 -24.18 -10.22
C ALA A 135 -2.86 -22.82 -10.23
N LEU A 136 -3.74 -22.58 -9.24
CA LEU A 136 -4.46 -21.32 -9.11
C LEU A 136 -3.52 -20.13 -8.92
N VAL A 137 -2.54 -20.25 -8.01
CA VAL A 137 -1.56 -19.19 -7.75
C VAL A 137 -0.70 -18.94 -8.99
N THR A 138 -0.27 -19.99 -9.68
CA THR A 138 0.49 -19.86 -10.93
C THR A 138 -0.33 -19.15 -12.00
N LEU A 139 -1.60 -19.53 -12.18
CA LEU A 139 -2.50 -18.91 -13.14
C LEU A 139 -2.72 -17.42 -12.85
N ILE A 140 -2.98 -17.07 -11.58
CA ILE A 140 -3.12 -15.67 -11.15
C ILE A 140 -1.83 -14.88 -11.44
N ARG A 141 -0.67 -15.46 -11.15
CA ARG A 141 0.63 -14.84 -11.45
C ARG A 141 0.82 -14.62 -12.94
N LEU A 142 0.45 -15.59 -13.80
CA LEU A 142 0.52 -15.44 -15.25
C LEU A 142 -0.39 -14.30 -15.74
N ILE A 143 -1.66 -14.30 -15.32
CA ILE A 143 -2.66 -13.29 -15.71
C ILE A 143 -2.25 -11.89 -15.28
N THR A 144 -1.73 -11.75 -14.05
CA THR A 144 -1.32 -10.45 -13.49
C THR A 144 0.09 -10.03 -13.91
N GLY A 145 0.78 -10.83 -14.72
CA GLY A 145 2.18 -10.58 -15.10
C GLY A 145 3.15 -10.63 -13.92
N HIS A 146 2.82 -11.36 -12.86
CA HIS A 146 3.66 -11.62 -11.69
C HIS A 146 4.23 -13.05 -11.68
N ALA A 147 4.15 -13.76 -12.80
CA ALA A 147 4.90 -14.99 -13.00
C ALA A 147 6.39 -14.64 -13.05
N PHE A 148 7.23 -15.45 -12.43
CA PHE A 148 8.69 -15.23 -12.34
C PHE A 148 9.40 -15.54 -13.66
N VAL A 149 8.96 -14.86 -14.72
CA VAL A 149 9.45 -15.00 -16.10
C VAL A 149 10.31 -13.78 -16.45
N GLY A 150 11.02 -13.84 -17.58
CA GLY A 150 11.89 -12.76 -18.05
C GLY A 150 11.27 -11.36 -18.00
N SER A 151 10.00 -11.20 -18.39
CA SER A 151 9.29 -9.90 -18.34
C SER A 151 8.97 -9.39 -16.93
N TYR A 152 8.85 -10.27 -15.95
CA TYR A 152 8.79 -9.89 -14.53
C TYR A 152 10.18 -9.49 -14.04
N THR A 153 11.18 -10.33 -14.33
CA THR A 153 12.58 -10.10 -13.95
C THR A 153 13.09 -8.76 -14.47
N ALA A 154 12.79 -8.40 -15.72
CA ALA A 154 13.17 -7.11 -16.30
C ALA A 154 12.64 -5.90 -15.50
N ARG A 155 11.45 -6.01 -14.90
CA ARG A 155 10.82 -4.93 -14.12
C ARG A 155 11.31 -4.86 -12.68
N PHE A 156 11.48 -6.01 -12.03
CA PHE A 156 11.71 -6.07 -10.58
C PHE A 156 13.14 -6.46 -10.20
N HIS A 157 13.88 -7.07 -11.11
CA HIS A 157 15.25 -7.56 -10.90
C HIS A 157 16.12 -7.32 -12.15
N PRO A 158 16.35 -6.06 -12.56
CA PRO A 158 16.96 -5.72 -13.86
C PRO A 158 18.39 -6.24 -14.07
N ARG A 159 19.04 -6.75 -13.01
CA ARG A 159 20.39 -7.35 -13.08
C ARG A 159 20.39 -8.85 -13.31
N LYS A 160 19.23 -9.51 -13.33
CA LYS A 160 19.10 -10.95 -13.57
C LYS A 160 18.82 -11.21 -15.05
N ALA A 161 19.18 -12.41 -15.51
CA ALA A 161 18.89 -12.87 -16.86
C ALA A 161 17.38 -12.84 -17.17
N THR A 162 17.03 -12.35 -18.35
CA THR A 162 15.64 -12.23 -18.84
C THR A 162 15.34 -13.16 -20.01
N HIS A 163 16.37 -13.83 -20.56
CA HIS A 163 16.21 -14.73 -21.67
C HIS A 163 15.49 -16.02 -21.25
N CYS A 164 14.82 -16.68 -22.19
CA CYS A 164 14.22 -17.98 -21.93
C CYS A 164 15.34 -19.02 -21.76
N PRO A 165 15.39 -19.76 -20.64
CA PRO A 165 16.44 -20.75 -20.42
C PRO A 165 16.32 -21.95 -21.37
N ASP A 166 15.12 -22.25 -21.85
CA ASP A 166 14.86 -23.46 -22.65
C ASP A 166 15.14 -23.26 -24.14
N CYS A 167 14.76 -22.09 -24.70
CA CYS A 167 14.88 -21.82 -26.13
C CYS A 167 15.77 -20.61 -26.50
N GLY A 168 16.29 -19.89 -25.50
CA GLY A 168 17.23 -18.77 -25.71
C GLY A 168 16.63 -17.44 -26.20
N VAL A 169 15.30 -17.29 -26.31
CA VAL A 169 14.70 -16.02 -26.75
C VAL A 169 15.09 -14.88 -25.80
N ASN A 170 15.42 -13.69 -26.34
CA ASN A 170 15.98 -12.57 -25.57
C ASN A 170 15.13 -12.13 -24.35
N LEU A 171 13.81 -12.15 -24.49
CA LEU A 171 12.88 -11.82 -23.40
C LEU A 171 11.81 -12.89 -23.27
N GLN A 172 11.87 -13.65 -22.18
CA GLN A 172 10.85 -14.62 -21.84
C GLN A 172 9.58 -13.91 -21.35
N THR A 173 8.52 -13.95 -22.17
CA THR A 173 7.21 -13.40 -21.82
C THR A 173 6.21 -14.53 -21.50
N VAL A 174 5.07 -14.18 -20.89
CA VAL A 174 3.99 -15.15 -20.67
C VAL A 174 3.45 -15.68 -22.01
N ALA A 175 3.27 -14.80 -23.01
CA ALA A 175 2.86 -15.21 -24.35
C ALA A 175 3.86 -16.19 -24.98
N HIS A 176 5.16 -15.90 -24.86
CA HIS A 176 6.21 -16.81 -25.32
C HIS A 176 6.12 -18.19 -24.68
N ILE A 177 6.00 -18.27 -23.35
CA ILE A 177 5.91 -19.56 -22.64
C ILE A 177 4.66 -20.35 -23.07
N ILE A 178 3.52 -19.67 -23.24
CA ILE A 178 2.26 -20.35 -23.55
C ILE A 178 2.17 -20.78 -25.03
N GLN A 179 2.78 -20.02 -25.94
CA GLN A 179 2.55 -20.17 -27.38
C GLN A 179 3.74 -20.75 -28.16
N HIS A 180 4.96 -20.67 -27.63
CA HIS A 180 6.18 -20.85 -28.42
C HIS A 180 7.29 -21.66 -27.74
N CYS A 181 7.13 -22.03 -26.47
CA CYS A 181 8.16 -22.70 -25.69
C CYS A 181 7.69 -24.10 -25.27
#